data_AF-A0A7W5D2W4-F1
#
_entry.id   AF-A0A7W5D2W4-F1
#
_cell.length_a   1.000
_cell.length_b   1.000
_cell.length_c   1.000
_cell.angle_alpha   90.00
_cell.angle_beta   90.00
_cell.angle_gamma   90.00
#
_symmetry.space_group_name_H-M   'P 1'
#
loop_
_entity.id
_entity.type
_entity.pdbx_description
1 polymer ?
#
loop_
_entity_poly.entity_id
_entity_poly.type
_entity_poly.pdbx_seq_one_letter_code
_entity_poly.pdbx_strand_id
1 'polypeptide(L)'
;MAQLDIANVPQWYLQRAVDDMVPGLSIFVRDTTLESQQLAAYQVGQVLRVDEPLCATKRVLGPSGNVRFAIMSNHMEDLGAEAAQQFEAQPQDQAPSLRDLVSAGAELPGQEEEPGAMRWGLMQAAAGSHFKMIDVFPFEGVTQITLLHLPDDERWRLFTAEVPAVEHPLVDTARERFQDKIAAPVIVELQDAEYQQLTAGAIGCVVDGGAESGEELRSRAVRMHELPFRAIAGKLFLLQGAMDMVRASAPEGTELGAADYPDALAYGIIDEDEGLCLFVLSSARLAEGGYQLANDLEGTALMLPYTALEVTLGTEVVDGSVGQFGETITRLEQMASPADPYLYELRKLDFFDGLRHPQHPDWVRALVASNTVERPASAWLRIDGMGGQDVAATLLTEVPADLGVAKGQQVPLQFHETEDGLLAVAVVG
;
A
#
# COMPACT_ATOMS: atom_id res chain seq x y z
N MET A 1 -22.65 12.62 -1.55
CA MET A 1 -21.95 11.38 -1.17
C MET A 1 -22.97 10.41 -0.57
N ALA A 2 -22.91 9.11 -0.88
CA ALA A 2 -23.79 8.12 -0.24
C ALA A 2 -23.20 7.69 1.11
N GLN A 3 -24.04 7.52 2.13
CA GLN A 3 -23.56 7.04 3.44
C GLN A 3 -23.09 5.58 3.32
N LEU A 4 -21.91 5.28 3.88
CA LEU A 4 -21.37 3.92 3.91
C LEU A 4 -22.19 3.05 4.87
N ASP A 5 -22.70 1.93 4.36
CA ASP A 5 -23.31 0.88 5.15
C ASP A 5 -22.56 -0.42 4.88
N ILE A 6 -21.79 -0.88 5.87
CA ILE A 6 -20.95 -2.08 5.77
C ILE A 6 -21.78 -3.32 5.43
N ALA A 7 -23.06 -3.38 5.81
CA ALA A 7 -23.92 -4.51 5.47
C ALA A 7 -24.17 -4.64 3.96
N ASN A 8 -24.02 -3.55 3.20
CA ASN A 8 -24.20 -3.53 1.74
C ASN A 8 -22.88 -3.63 0.97
N VAL A 9 -21.74 -3.58 1.65
CA VAL A 9 -20.42 -3.74 1.02
C VAL A 9 -20.22 -5.22 0.64
N PRO A 10 -19.74 -5.54 -0.58
CA PRO A 10 -19.43 -6.92 -0.94
C PRO A 10 -18.42 -7.55 0.03
N GLN A 11 -18.70 -8.76 0.53
CA GLN A 11 -17.84 -9.42 1.52
C GLN A 11 -16.40 -9.59 1.04
N TRP A 12 -16.20 -9.89 -0.26
CA TRP A 12 -14.86 -10.02 -0.83
C TRP A 12 -14.08 -8.70 -0.83
N TYR A 13 -14.77 -7.55 -0.94
CA TYR A 13 -14.14 -6.23 -0.94
C TYR A 13 -13.61 -5.90 0.46
N LEU A 14 -14.43 -6.17 1.48
CA LEU A 14 -14.00 -6.06 2.89
C LEU A 14 -12.87 -7.05 3.19
N GLN A 15 -13.00 -8.30 2.75
CA GLN A 15 -11.98 -9.33 2.96
C GLN A 15 -10.65 -8.93 2.33
N ARG A 16 -10.65 -8.35 1.13
CA ARG A 16 -9.42 -7.85 0.47
C ARG A 16 -8.73 -6.76 1.30
N ALA A 17 -9.49 -5.83 1.90
CA ALA A 17 -8.91 -4.83 2.81
C ALA A 17 -8.31 -5.47 4.07
N VAL A 18 -8.93 -6.53 4.59
CA VAL A 18 -8.39 -7.31 5.72
C VAL A 18 -7.14 -8.10 5.31
N ASP A 19 -7.12 -8.70 4.12
CA ASP A 19 -6.00 -9.48 3.59
C ASP A 19 -4.77 -8.64 3.27
N ASP A 20 -4.94 -7.34 3.02
CA ASP A 20 -3.83 -6.41 2.87
C ASP A 20 -3.22 -6.02 4.24
N MET A 21 -4.00 -6.14 5.32
CA MET A 21 -3.65 -5.63 6.64
C MET A 21 -3.19 -6.72 7.61
N VAL A 22 -3.74 -7.94 7.52
CA VAL A 22 -3.56 -9.04 8.49
C VAL A 22 -2.27 -9.87 8.30
N PRO A 23 -1.90 -10.28 7.08
CA PRO A 23 -0.68 -11.06 6.86
C PRO A 23 0.59 -10.27 7.19
N GLY A 24 1.55 -10.93 7.85
CA GLY A 24 2.84 -10.31 8.20
C GLY A 24 2.81 -9.34 9.38
N LEU A 25 1.68 -9.24 10.09
CA LEU A 25 1.52 -8.33 11.22
C LEU A 25 2.58 -8.53 12.30
N SER A 26 3.22 -7.42 12.66
CA SER A 26 4.17 -7.31 13.75
C SER A 26 3.66 -6.33 14.80
N ILE A 27 4.13 -6.48 16.04
CA ILE A 27 3.83 -5.54 17.13
C ILE A 27 5.05 -4.67 17.37
N PHE A 28 4.85 -3.38 17.20
CA PHE A 28 5.79 -2.32 17.55
C PHE A 28 5.28 -1.59 18.78
N VAL A 29 6.19 -1.02 19.57
CA VAL A 29 5.80 -0.30 20.79
C VAL A 29 6.28 1.14 20.74
N ARG A 30 5.43 2.03 21.25
CA ARG A 30 5.79 3.41 21.55
C ARG A 30 5.40 3.70 22.99
N ASP A 31 6.40 3.93 23.82
CA ASP A 31 6.21 4.24 25.23
C ASP A 31 6.28 5.75 25.43
N THR A 32 5.34 6.29 26.20
CA THR A 32 5.26 7.73 26.44
C THR A 32 4.59 8.03 27.79
N THR A 33 4.54 9.31 28.13
CA THR A 33 3.78 9.78 29.29
C THR A 33 2.64 10.69 28.83
N LEU A 34 1.41 10.30 29.17
CA LEU A 34 0.20 11.09 28.91
C LEU A 34 -0.43 11.58 30.21
N GLU A 35 -0.98 12.79 30.18
CA GLU A 35 -1.84 13.29 31.24
C GLU A 35 -3.17 12.53 31.27
N SER A 36 -3.84 12.50 32.43
CA SER A 36 -5.11 11.76 32.59
C SER A 36 -6.20 12.23 31.62
N GLN A 37 -6.22 13.51 31.26
CA GLN A 37 -7.17 14.04 30.27
C GLN A 37 -6.86 13.54 28.84
N GLN A 38 -5.58 13.44 28.48
CA GLN A 38 -5.16 12.91 27.18
C GLN A 38 -5.49 11.41 27.10
N LEU A 39 -5.18 10.65 28.15
CA LEU A 39 -5.47 9.22 28.21
C LEU A 39 -6.98 8.94 28.13
N ALA A 40 -7.82 9.76 28.78
CA ALA A 40 -9.27 9.61 28.75
C ALA A 40 -9.91 9.89 27.38
N ALA A 41 -9.18 10.53 26.45
CA ALA A 41 -9.65 10.77 25.09
C ALA A 41 -9.63 9.49 24.22
N TYR A 42 -8.82 8.51 24.59
CA TYR A 42 -8.67 7.26 23.85
C TYR A 42 -9.80 6.28 24.20
N GLN A 43 -10.62 5.94 23.18
CA GLN A 43 -11.72 5.00 23.31
C GLN A 43 -11.66 3.91 22.24
N VAL A 44 -11.91 2.67 22.65
CA VAL A 44 -11.98 1.52 21.75
C VAL A 44 -13.02 1.78 20.65
N GLY A 45 -12.67 1.43 19.42
CA GLY A 45 -13.47 1.65 18.22
C GLY A 45 -13.15 2.96 17.48
N GLN A 46 -12.48 3.92 18.11
CA GLN A 46 -12.05 5.13 17.42
C GLN A 46 -11.01 4.82 16.33
N VAL A 47 -11.07 5.58 15.24
CA VAL A 47 -10.02 5.64 14.23
C VAL A 47 -9.22 6.92 14.45
N LEU A 48 -7.90 6.80 14.48
CA LEU A 48 -6.94 7.88 14.63
C LEU A 48 -6.25 8.11 13.30
N ARG A 49 -6.11 9.36 12.86
CA ARG A 49 -5.20 9.75 11.78
C ARG A 49 -3.97 10.41 12.37
N VAL A 50 -2.77 10.01 11.92
CA VAL A 50 -1.54 10.71 12.28
C VAL A 50 -1.20 11.74 11.22
N ASP A 51 -1.00 13.00 11.61
CA ASP A 51 -0.68 14.08 10.66
C ASP A 51 0.82 14.12 10.32
N GLU A 52 1.65 13.63 11.23
CA GLU A 52 3.10 13.53 11.10
C GLU A 52 3.49 12.04 11.15
N PRO A 53 4.67 11.66 10.61
CA PRO A 53 5.14 10.28 10.65
C PRO A 53 5.18 9.73 12.08
N LEU A 54 4.64 8.53 12.27
CA LEU A 54 4.55 7.88 13.58
C LEU A 54 5.75 6.98 13.82
N CYS A 55 6.62 7.37 14.74
CA CYS A 55 7.78 6.58 15.16
C CYS A 55 7.43 5.59 16.29
N ALA A 56 7.96 4.37 16.19
CA ALA A 56 7.89 3.32 17.22
C ALA A 56 9.16 2.47 17.20
N THR A 57 9.27 1.47 18.08
CA THR A 57 10.38 0.52 18.09
C THR A 57 9.90 -0.93 17.96
N LYS A 58 10.68 -1.76 17.27
CA LYS A 58 10.54 -3.23 17.29
C LYS A 58 11.18 -3.88 18.52
N ARG A 59 11.92 -3.13 19.34
CA ARG A 59 12.60 -3.63 20.54
C ARG A 59 11.67 -3.52 21.75
N VAL A 60 11.20 -4.66 22.27
CA VAL A 60 10.16 -4.69 23.33
C VAL A 60 10.69 -5.30 24.63
N LEU A 61 10.84 -4.47 25.68
CA LEU A 61 11.02 -4.87 27.08
C LEU A 61 10.09 -4.04 27.99
N GLY A 62 10.52 -3.68 29.21
CA GLY A 62 9.71 -2.89 30.14
C GLY A 62 9.39 -1.50 29.59
N PRO A 63 8.19 -0.96 29.88
CA PRO A 63 7.77 0.33 29.37
C PRO A 63 8.48 1.50 30.04
N SER A 64 8.71 2.58 29.28
CA SER A 64 9.10 3.88 29.81
C SER A 64 7.90 4.84 29.87
N GLY A 65 7.47 5.24 31.07
CA GLY A 65 6.34 6.15 31.25
C GLY A 65 5.07 5.44 31.72
N ASN A 66 3.90 6.08 31.55
CA ASN A 66 2.61 5.56 32.03
C ASN A 66 1.70 5.00 30.93
N VAL A 67 2.09 5.13 29.65
CA VAL A 67 1.33 4.61 28.51
C VAL A 67 2.26 3.89 27.54
N ARG A 68 1.82 2.72 27.07
CA ARG A 68 2.41 1.99 25.94
C ARG A 68 1.40 1.92 24.81
N PHE A 69 1.75 2.42 23.64
CA PHE A 69 1.03 2.12 22.42
C PHE A 69 1.59 0.83 21.81
N ALA A 70 0.77 -0.21 21.74
CA ALA A 70 1.08 -1.43 20.99
C ALA A 70 0.51 -1.27 19.58
N ILE A 71 1.39 -1.04 18.61
CA ILE A 71 1.04 -0.76 17.22
C ILE A 71 1.19 -2.04 16.43
N MET A 72 0.08 -2.57 15.96
CA MET A 72 -0.01 -3.79 15.17
C MET A 72 -0.03 -3.38 13.69
N SER A 73 1.04 -3.69 12.96
CA SER A 73 1.21 -3.24 11.57
C SER A 73 2.07 -4.22 10.75
N ASN A 74 1.77 -4.30 9.45
CA ASN A 74 2.61 -4.88 8.40
C ASN A 74 3.12 -3.82 7.39
N HIS A 75 2.84 -2.53 7.62
CA HIS A 75 3.20 -1.41 6.73
C HIS A 75 4.33 -0.52 7.26
N MET A 76 4.86 -0.77 8.47
CA MET A 76 5.90 0.11 9.03
C MET A 76 7.23 -0.10 8.33
N GLU A 77 7.87 1.01 7.95
CA GLU A 77 9.21 1.05 7.38
C GLU A 77 10.26 0.83 8.47
N ASP A 78 11.27 0.02 8.18
CA ASP A 78 12.35 -0.34 9.11
C ASP A 78 13.55 0.59 8.94
N LEU A 79 13.38 1.84 9.38
CA LEU A 79 14.45 2.86 9.33
C LEU A 79 15.71 2.42 10.07
N GLY A 80 15.59 1.54 11.07
CA GLY A 80 16.74 0.95 11.73
C GLY A 80 17.56 0.02 10.83
N ALA A 81 16.90 -0.78 9.99
CA ALA A 81 17.57 -1.63 9.01
C ALA A 81 18.20 -0.82 7.87
N GLU A 82 17.51 0.21 7.37
CA GLU A 82 18.05 1.12 6.35
C GLU A 82 19.30 1.85 6.86
N ALA A 83 19.23 2.39 8.08
CA ALA A 83 20.38 3.04 8.70
C ALA A 83 21.56 2.08 8.87
N ALA A 84 21.31 0.81 9.20
CA ALA A 84 22.35 -0.21 9.30
C ALA A 84 23.00 -0.49 7.94
N GLN A 85 22.20 -0.67 6.87
CA GLN A 85 22.71 -0.88 5.51
C GLN A 85 23.56 0.31 5.04
N GLN A 86 23.10 1.53 5.28
CA GLN A 86 23.84 2.74 4.92
C GLN A 86 25.13 2.88 5.72
N PHE A 87 25.11 2.56 7.00
CA PHE A 87 26.30 2.58 7.87
C PHE A 87 27.33 1.53 7.45
N GLU A 88 26.89 0.31 7.13
CA GLU A 88 27.76 -0.78 6.65
C GLU A 88 28.34 -0.51 5.25
N ALA A 89 27.61 0.21 4.38
CA ALA A 89 28.06 0.57 3.05
C ALA A 89 29.10 1.70 3.02
N GLN A 90 29.34 2.40 4.13
CA GLN A 90 30.38 3.43 4.19
C GLN A 90 31.77 2.78 4.06
N PRO A 91 32.67 3.32 3.21
CA PRO A 91 34.00 2.74 3.05
C PRO A 91 34.76 2.84 4.37
N GLN A 92 35.04 1.69 5.00
CA GLN A 92 35.83 1.56 6.23
C GLN A 92 37.30 2.04 6.10
N ASP A 93 37.68 2.64 4.97
CA ASP A 93 39.06 2.88 4.53
C ASP A 93 39.42 4.38 4.43
N GLN A 94 38.95 5.18 5.38
CA GLN A 94 39.54 6.49 5.70
C GLN A 94 39.95 6.61 7.17
N ALA A 95 40.24 5.49 7.84
CA ALA A 95 40.98 5.57 9.09
C ALA A 95 42.42 6.03 8.78
N PRO A 96 42.87 7.22 9.22
CA PRO A 96 44.26 7.64 9.06
C PRO A 96 45.18 6.57 9.64
N SER A 97 46.29 6.27 8.95
CA SER A 97 47.21 5.25 9.46
C SER A 97 47.70 5.65 10.85
N LEU A 98 48.06 4.68 11.71
CA LEU A 98 48.68 4.95 13.01
C LEU A 98 49.85 5.94 12.92
N ARG A 99 50.50 6.03 11.76
CA ARG A 99 51.60 6.93 11.46
C ARG A 99 51.16 8.38 11.19
N ASP A 100 49.96 8.58 10.66
CA ASP A 100 49.34 9.89 10.42
C ASP A 100 48.74 10.46 11.71
N LEU A 101 48.19 9.59 12.57
CA LEU A 101 47.67 9.96 13.90
C LEU A 101 48.80 10.42 14.85
N VAL A 102 49.94 9.73 14.83
CA VAL A 102 51.10 10.07 15.68
C VAL A 102 51.78 11.37 15.24
N SER A 103 51.69 11.74 13.97
CA SER A 103 52.32 12.96 13.44
C SER A 103 51.44 14.21 13.56
N ALA A 104 50.11 14.07 13.65
CA ALA A 104 49.17 15.19 13.75
C ALA A 104 48.89 15.67 15.19
N GLY A 105 49.26 14.91 16.22
CA GLY A 105 48.87 15.22 17.61
C GLY A 105 47.35 15.31 17.82
N ALA A 106 46.59 14.74 16.89
CA ALA A 106 45.15 14.85 16.83
C ALA A 106 44.51 13.75 17.69
N GLU A 107 43.43 14.11 18.38
CA GLU A 107 42.51 13.16 18.99
C GLU A 107 42.12 12.10 17.95
N LEU A 108 42.06 10.83 18.38
CA LEU A 108 41.60 9.73 17.53
C LEU A 108 40.27 10.15 16.90
N PRO A 109 40.05 9.97 15.58
CA PRO A 109 38.74 10.18 14.99
C PRO A 109 37.75 9.36 15.82
N GLY A 110 36.74 10.05 16.37
CA GLY A 110 35.73 9.43 17.20
C GLY A 110 35.20 8.20 16.49
N GLN A 111 35.09 7.09 17.22
CA GLN A 111 34.34 5.95 16.71
C GLN A 111 33.00 6.50 16.24
N GLU A 112 32.69 6.35 14.94
CA GLU A 112 31.39 6.76 14.44
C GLU A 112 30.34 6.01 15.27
N GLU A 113 29.59 6.75 16.08
CA GLU A 113 28.55 6.16 16.90
C GLU A 113 27.50 5.56 15.96
N GLU A 114 27.13 4.30 16.19
CA GLU A 114 26.08 3.63 15.41
C GLU A 114 24.85 4.54 15.29
N PRO A 115 24.21 4.70 14.12
CA PRO A 115 23.07 5.61 13.98
C PRO A 115 21.97 5.34 14.99
N GLY A 116 21.37 6.39 15.57
CA GLY A 116 20.29 6.26 16.56
C GLY A 116 19.16 5.34 16.09
N ALA A 117 18.69 5.52 14.85
CA ALA A 117 17.65 4.69 14.24
C ALA A 117 17.95 3.18 14.30
N MET A 118 19.21 2.79 14.04
CA MET A 118 19.69 1.40 14.14
C MET A 118 19.62 0.90 15.59
N ARG A 119 20.21 1.66 16.53
CA ARG A 119 20.25 1.29 17.95
C ARG A 119 18.85 1.15 18.55
N TRP A 120 17.94 2.05 18.19
CA TRP A 120 16.56 2.05 18.66
C TRP A 120 15.71 0.97 17.97
N GLY A 121 16.16 0.37 16.87
CA GLY A 121 15.31 -0.48 16.03
C GLY A 121 14.07 0.30 15.59
N LEU A 122 14.30 1.52 15.09
CA LEU A 122 13.28 2.51 14.77
C LEU A 122 12.42 2.02 13.60
N MET A 123 11.11 2.08 13.82
CA MET A 123 10.08 1.80 12.84
C MET A 123 9.27 3.08 12.60
N GLN A 124 8.82 3.31 11.37
CA GLN A 124 8.01 4.48 11.04
C GLN A 124 6.76 4.10 10.24
N ALA A 125 5.62 4.69 10.58
CA ALA A 125 4.46 4.75 9.69
C ALA A 125 4.37 6.14 9.06
N ALA A 126 3.89 6.20 7.83
CA ALA A 126 3.83 7.44 7.06
C ALA A 126 2.86 8.46 7.68
N ALA A 127 3.07 9.73 7.34
CA ALA A 127 2.08 10.77 7.61
C ALA A 127 0.78 10.45 6.86
N GLY A 128 -0.36 10.65 7.51
CA GLY A 128 -1.68 10.33 6.98
C GLY A 128 -2.17 8.91 7.26
N SER A 129 -1.35 8.03 7.85
CA SER A 129 -1.75 6.67 8.23
C SER A 129 -2.89 6.66 9.26
N HIS A 130 -3.73 5.62 9.18
CA HIS A 130 -4.93 5.48 10.01
C HIS A 130 -4.79 4.29 10.95
N PHE A 131 -5.20 4.45 12.21
CA PHE A 131 -5.11 3.41 13.22
C PHE A 131 -6.44 3.23 13.92
N LYS A 132 -6.97 2.01 13.92
CA LYS A 132 -8.13 1.69 14.75
C LYS A 132 -7.68 1.30 16.14
N MET A 133 -8.30 1.89 17.14
CA MET A 133 -8.07 1.50 18.53
C MET A 133 -8.91 0.28 18.87
N ILE A 134 -8.24 -0.84 19.11
CA ILE A 134 -8.91 -2.12 19.34
C ILE A 134 -8.91 -2.53 20.83
N ASP A 135 -8.06 -1.90 21.65
CA ASP A 135 -8.02 -2.18 23.09
C ASP A 135 -7.43 -1.04 23.93
N VAL A 136 -7.90 -0.93 25.18
CA VAL A 136 -7.32 -0.08 26.23
C VAL A 136 -7.24 -0.91 27.51
N PHE A 137 -6.01 -1.23 27.93
CA PHE A 137 -5.74 -2.20 28.99
C PHE A 137 -4.81 -1.63 30.08
N PRO A 138 -5.37 -1.16 31.20
CA PRO A 138 -4.59 -0.78 32.38
C PRO A 138 -4.04 -2.02 33.11
N PHE A 139 -2.73 -2.07 33.33
CA PHE A 139 -2.05 -3.16 34.03
C PHE A 139 -0.82 -2.64 34.80
N GLU A 140 -0.71 -2.99 36.09
CA GLU A 140 0.40 -2.61 37.00
C GLU A 140 0.86 -1.15 36.93
N GLY A 141 -0.09 -0.21 36.78
CA GLY A 141 0.19 1.23 36.78
C GLY A 141 0.58 1.82 35.42
N VAL A 142 0.64 1.00 34.38
CA VAL A 142 0.83 1.41 32.98
C VAL A 142 -0.43 1.06 32.19
N THR A 143 -0.83 1.91 31.25
CA THR A 143 -1.94 1.60 30.34
C THR A 143 -1.41 1.24 28.96
N GLN A 144 -1.73 0.05 28.47
CA GLN A 144 -1.51 -0.29 27.07
C GLN A 144 -2.71 0.15 26.22
N ILE A 145 -2.45 0.83 25.11
CA ILE A 145 -3.43 1.14 24.08
C ILE A 145 -3.01 0.35 22.83
N THR A 146 -3.87 -0.53 22.35
CA THR A 146 -3.58 -1.35 21.16
C THR A 146 -4.20 -0.70 19.93
N LEU A 147 -3.35 -0.44 18.94
CA LEU A 147 -3.67 0.19 17.66
C LEU A 147 -3.48 -0.82 16.53
N LEU A 148 -4.50 -1.00 15.70
CA LEU A 148 -4.42 -1.75 14.45
C LEU A 148 -4.22 -0.77 13.30
N HIS A 149 -3.08 -0.87 12.61
CA HIS A 149 -2.79 -0.06 11.44
C HIS A 149 -3.73 -0.45 10.30
N LEU A 150 -4.58 0.48 9.86
CA LEU A 150 -5.54 0.33 8.76
C LEU A 150 -4.85 0.48 7.39
N PRO A 151 -5.52 0.12 6.27
CA PRO A 151 -4.97 0.35 4.95
C PRO A 151 -4.55 1.82 4.74
N ASP A 152 -3.41 2.02 4.06
CA ASP A 152 -2.89 3.37 3.74
C ASP A 152 -3.66 4.07 2.59
N ASP A 153 -4.80 3.52 2.18
CA ASP A 153 -5.73 4.10 1.22
C ASP A 153 -7.13 4.27 1.80
N GLU A 154 -8.07 4.84 1.04
CA GLU A 154 -9.40 5.22 1.52
C GLU A 154 -10.23 4.05 2.08
N ARG A 155 -9.80 2.79 1.88
CA ARG A 155 -10.45 1.61 2.48
C ARG A 155 -10.37 1.59 4.01
N TRP A 156 -9.54 2.43 4.65
CA TRP A 156 -9.60 2.65 6.10
C TRP A 156 -11.01 3.03 6.58
N ARG A 157 -11.81 3.69 5.73
CA ARG A 157 -13.20 4.09 6.03
C ARG A 157 -14.13 2.90 6.29
N LEU A 158 -13.80 1.72 5.77
CA LEU A 158 -14.55 0.49 6.04
C LEU A 158 -14.51 0.09 7.52
N PHE A 159 -13.53 0.60 8.28
CA PHE A 159 -13.27 0.20 9.65
C PHE A 159 -13.76 1.22 10.69
N THR A 160 -14.44 2.28 10.29
CA THR A 160 -15.04 3.28 11.20
C THR A 160 -16.34 2.81 11.84
N ALA A 161 -16.97 1.77 11.30
CA ALA A 161 -18.16 1.12 11.87
C ALA A 161 -17.80 0.01 12.88
N GLU A 162 -18.82 -0.65 13.44
CA GLU A 162 -18.63 -1.75 14.40
C GLU A 162 -17.73 -2.87 13.85
N VAL A 163 -16.95 -3.40 14.79
CA VAL A 163 -15.70 -4.16 14.67
C VAL A 163 -15.83 -5.50 13.91
N PRO A 164 -14.91 -5.80 12.97
CA PRO A 164 -14.77 -7.15 12.41
C PRO A 164 -14.27 -8.14 13.49
N ALA A 165 -14.73 -9.39 13.43
CA ALA A 165 -14.37 -10.44 14.40
C ALA A 165 -12.84 -10.71 14.51
N VAL A 166 -12.04 -10.23 13.56
CA VAL A 166 -10.57 -10.38 13.51
C VAL A 166 -9.84 -9.68 14.66
N GLU A 167 -10.46 -8.68 15.31
CA GLU A 167 -9.78 -7.88 16.34
C GLU A 167 -9.52 -8.69 17.63
N HIS A 168 -10.38 -9.64 18.00
CA HIS A 168 -10.28 -10.33 19.30
C HIS A 168 -8.98 -11.12 19.50
N PRO A 169 -8.53 -11.98 18.57
CA PRO A 169 -7.25 -12.68 18.73
C PRO A 169 -6.03 -11.74 18.78
N LEU A 170 -6.13 -10.58 18.11
CA LEU A 170 -5.08 -9.56 18.11
C LEU A 170 -4.94 -8.89 19.48
N VAL A 171 -6.07 -8.58 20.12
CA VAL A 171 -6.12 -8.04 21.49
C VAL A 171 -5.49 -9.00 22.50
N ASP A 172 -5.86 -10.28 22.45
CA ASP A 172 -5.33 -11.29 23.37
C ASP A 172 -3.80 -11.38 23.23
N THR A 173 -3.30 -11.46 21.99
CA THR A 173 -1.86 -11.50 21.69
C THR A 173 -1.13 -10.26 22.22
N ALA A 174 -1.71 -9.07 22.05
CA ALA A 174 -1.11 -7.82 22.50
C ALA A 174 -1.05 -7.73 24.03
N ARG A 175 -2.10 -8.20 24.73
CA ARG A 175 -2.15 -8.22 26.20
C ARG A 175 -1.17 -9.22 26.80
N GLU A 176 -1.11 -10.45 26.27
CA GLU A 176 -0.16 -11.47 26.75
C GLU A 176 1.29 -10.96 26.64
N ARG A 177 1.67 -10.43 25.48
CA ARG A 177 3.01 -9.87 25.28
C ARG A 177 3.30 -8.70 26.22
N PHE A 178 2.31 -7.88 26.54
CA PHE A 178 2.50 -6.76 27.46
C PHE A 178 2.78 -7.23 28.88
N GLN A 179 1.95 -8.16 29.37
CA GLN A 179 2.05 -8.73 30.70
C GLN A 179 3.40 -9.44 30.90
N ASP A 180 3.89 -10.16 29.89
CA ASP A 180 5.18 -10.82 29.92
C ASP A 180 6.38 -9.85 30.01
N LYS A 181 6.21 -8.60 29.54
CA LYS A 181 7.30 -7.63 29.39
C LYS A 181 7.30 -6.53 30.45
N ILE A 182 6.19 -6.31 31.17
CA ILE A 182 6.04 -5.14 32.05
C ILE A 182 7.07 -5.09 33.17
N ALA A 183 7.49 -6.24 33.70
CA ALA A 183 8.48 -6.34 34.78
C ALA A 183 9.94 -6.36 34.28
N ALA A 184 10.18 -6.38 32.96
CA ALA A 184 11.52 -6.34 32.39
C ALA A 184 12.14 -4.94 32.55
N PRO A 185 13.48 -4.81 32.56
CA PRO A 185 14.12 -3.50 32.56
C PRO A 185 13.80 -2.74 31.27
N VAL A 186 13.77 -1.41 31.36
CA VAL A 186 13.67 -0.52 30.21
C VAL A 186 14.97 -0.60 29.40
N ILE A 187 14.84 -0.56 28.07
CA ILE A 187 15.98 -0.57 27.14
C ILE A 187 16.72 0.77 27.25
N VAL A 188 18.04 0.72 27.50
CA VAL A 188 18.82 1.93 27.82
C VAL A 188 18.89 2.91 26.64
N GLU A 189 19.00 2.38 25.42
CA GLU A 189 19.09 3.18 24.20
C GLU A 189 17.77 3.91 23.88
N LEU A 190 16.63 3.40 24.36
CA LEU A 190 15.33 4.08 24.22
C LEU A 190 15.16 5.22 25.25
N GLN A 191 16.16 5.47 26.10
CA GLN A 191 16.20 6.63 26.97
C GLN A 191 16.96 7.82 26.35
N ASP A 192 17.49 7.64 25.13
CA ASP A 192 18.11 8.73 24.38
C ASP A 192 17.13 9.90 24.20
N ALA A 193 17.58 11.13 24.44
CA ALA A 193 16.72 12.32 24.42
C ALA A 193 16.04 12.53 23.05
N GLU A 194 16.76 12.21 21.97
CA GLU A 194 16.23 12.28 20.60
C GLU A 194 15.10 11.27 20.37
N TYR A 195 15.27 10.02 20.79
CA TYR A 195 14.20 9.01 20.72
C TYR A 195 12.98 9.41 21.56
N GLN A 196 13.21 9.91 22.78
CA GLN A 196 12.13 10.39 23.64
C GLN A 196 11.37 11.55 23.01
N GLN A 197 12.06 12.44 22.29
CA GLN A 197 11.43 13.53 21.56
C GLN A 197 10.58 13.01 20.38
N LEU A 198 11.08 12.04 19.61
CA LEU A 198 10.36 11.41 18.49
C LEU A 198 9.10 10.67 18.95
N THR A 199 9.08 10.14 20.18
CA THR A 199 8.00 9.31 20.73
C THR A 199 7.14 10.03 21.78
N ALA A 200 7.37 11.33 21.98
CA ALA A 200 6.67 12.13 22.96
C ALA A 200 5.19 12.40 22.57
N GLY A 201 4.31 12.34 23.57
CA GLY A 201 2.95 12.82 23.46
C GLY A 201 1.95 11.84 22.84
N ALA A 202 0.73 12.34 22.67
CA ALA A 202 -0.41 11.60 22.12
C ALA A 202 -0.20 11.23 20.64
N ILE A 203 -0.78 10.11 20.23
CA ILE A 203 -0.85 9.67 18.84
C ILE A 203 -2.18 10.13 18.21
N GLY A 204 -2.06 10.87 17.11
CA GLY A 204 -3.13 11.13 16.14
C GLY A 204 -4.31 11.99 16.62
N CYS A 205 -5.21 12.25 15.68
CA CYS A 205 -6.51 12.89 15.92
C CYS A 205 -7.63 11.91 15.53
N VAL A 206 -8.75 11.95 16.28
CA VAL A 206 -9.90 11.08 15.99
C VAL A 206 -10.56 11.52 14.68
N VAL A 207 -10.80 10.56 13.80
CA VAL A 207 -11.53 10.74 12.54
C VAL A 207 -12.72 9.77 12.49
N ASP A 208 -13.82 10.18 11.86
CA ASP A 208 -15.07 9.42 11.79
C ASP A 208 -15.36 8.84 10.39
N GLY A 209 -14.52 9.15 9.39
CA GLY A 209 -14.75 8.75 7.99
C GLY A 209 -15.99 9.38 7.38
N GLY A 210 -16.46 10.50 7.94
CA GLY A 210 -17.65 11.22 7.53
C GLY A 210 -17.64 11.72 6.09
N ALA A 211 -18.77 12.31 5.69
CA ALA A 211 -18.95 12.85 4.35
C ALA A 211 -17.95 13.96 4.05
N GLU A 212 -17.19 13.79 2.98
CA GLU A 212 -16.32 14.84 2.46
C GLU A 212 -17.13 15.83 1.62
N SER A 213 -16.75 17.11 1.72
CA SER A 213 -17.20 18.16 0.81
C SER A 213 -16.61 17.98 -0.59
N GLY A 214 -17.21 18.63 -1.58
CA GLY A 214 -16.65 18.62 -2.93
C GLY A 214 -15.32 19.37 -3.05
N GLU A 215 -14.97 20.22 -2.08
CA GLU A 215 -13.67 20.90 -2.03
C GLU A 215 -12.58 19.96 -1.50
N GLU A 216 -12.87 19.18 -0.46
CA GLU A 216 -11.96 18.15 0.07
C GLU A 216 -11.70 17.06 -0.96
N LEU A 217 -12.73 16.59 -1.68
CA LEU A 217 -12.53 15.65 -2.79
C LEU A 217 -11.64 16.22 -3.89
N ARG A 218 -11.75 17.53 -4.17
CA ARG A 218 -10.89 18.20 -5.16
C ARG A 218 -9.46 18.38 -4.69
N SER A 219 -9.24 18.64 -3.40
CA SER A 219 -7.89 18.86 -2.86
C SER A 219 -7.06 17.58 -2.82
N ARG A 220 -7.70 16.41 -2.72
CA ARG A 220 -7.07 15.08 -2.82
C ARG A 220 -6.93 14.55 -4.26
N ALA A 221 -7.40 15.29 -5.27
CA ALA A 221 -7.38 14.81 -6.64
C ALA A 221 -5.94 14.68 -7.16
N VAL A 222 -5.62 13.53 -7.73
CA VAL A 222 -4.30 13.22 -8.30
C VAL A 222 -4.43 12.92 -9.78
N ARG A 223 -3.33 13.08 -10.52
CA ARG A 223 -3.30 12.68 -11.93
C ARG A 223 -3.29 11.17 -12.01
N MET A 224 -4.28 10.59 -12.68
CA MET A 224 -4.42 9.14 -12.77
C MET A 224 -3.18 8.48 -13.36
N HIS A 225 -2.51 9.13 -14.32
CA HIS A 225 -1.32 8.57 -14.97
C HIS A 225 -0.04 8.56 -14.10
N GLU A 226 -0.06 9.22 -12.94
CA GLU A 226 1.06 9.26 -11.99
C GLU A 226 0.95 8.15 -10.94
N LEU A 227 -0.21 7.47 -10.88
CA LEU A 227 -0.46 6.40 -9.93
C LEU A 227 0.07 5.06 -10.47
N PRO A 228 0.70 4.21 -9.63
CA PRO A 228 0.99 2.85 -10.00
C PRO A 228 -0.31 2.05 -10.15
N PHE A 229 -0.27 0.96 -10.92
CA PHE A 229 -1.48 0.16 -11.17
C PHE A 229 -2.14 -0.36 -9.88
N ARG A 230 -1.37 -0.63 -8.81
CA ARG A 230 -1.92 -1.06 -7.49
C ARG A 230 -2.72 0.02 -6.79
N ALA A 231 -2.42 1.29 -7.06
CA ALA A 231 -3.20 2.41 -6.54
C ALA A 231 -4.51 2.62 -7.31
N ILE A 232 -4.70 1.94 -8.46
CA ILE A 232 -5.89 2.08 -9.30
C ILE A 232 -6.75 0.80 -9.29
N ALA A 233 -6.13 -0.36 -9.49
CA ALA A 233 -6.81 -1.63 -9.66
C ALA A 233 -7.51 -2.06 -8.37
N GLY A 234 -8.79 -2.39 -8.48
CA GLY A 234 -9.63 -2.80 -7.36
C GLY A 234 -10.28 -1.64 -6.59
N LYS A 235 -10.17 -0.40 -7.08
CA LYS A 235 -10.59 0.81 -6.36
C LYS A 235 -11.58 1.66 -7.16
N LEU A 236 -12.39 2.43 -6.44
CA LEU A 236 -13.34 3.38 -7.01
C LEU A 236 -12.73 4.78 -7.08
N PHE A 237 -12.93 5.44 -8.22
CA PHE A 237 -12.46 6.78 -8.48
C PHE A 237 -13.59 7.67 -8.97
N LEU A 238 -13.63 8.90 -8.43
CA LEU A 238 -14.33 10.01 -9.03
C LEU A 238 -13.39 10.70 -10.03
N LEU A 239 -13.65 10.53 -11.32
CA LEU A 239 -12.84 11.06 -12.43
C LEU A 239 -13.42 12.39 -12.91
N GLN A 240 -12.64 13.46 -12.77
CA GLN A 240 -13.08 14.82 -13.10
C GLN A 240 -13.16 15.03 -14.62
N GLY A 241 -14.31 15.47 -15.12
CA GLY A 241 -14.52 15.76 -16.55
C GLY A 241 -14.49 14.54 -17.49
N ALA A 242 -14.41 13.31 -16.96
CA ALA A 242 -14.25 12.11 -17.77
C ALA A 242 -15.45 11.84 -18.69
N MET A 243 -16.68 12.25 -18.32
CA MET A 243 -17.84 12.04 -19.17
C MET A 243 -17.84 12.92 -20.41
N ASP A 244 -17.19 14.08 -20.36
CA ASP A 244 -17.03 14.92 -21.55
C ASP A 244 -16.12 14.25 -22.59
N MET A 245 -15.08 13.55 -22.13
CA MET A 245 -14.20 12.75 -22.99
C MET A 245 -14.93 11.53 -23.58
N VAL A 246 -15.72 10.83 -22.76
CA VAL A 246 -16.56 9.71 -23.18
C VAL A 246 -17.52 10.15 -24.28
N ARG A 247 -18.24 11.26 -24.07
CA ARG A 247 -19.19 11.81 -25.05
C ARG A 247 -18.51 12.25 -26.34
N ALA A 248 -17.35 12.89 -26.24
CA ALA A 248 -16.58 13.33 -27.41
C ALA A 248 -16.09 12.16 -28.27
N SER A 249 -15.89 10.99 -27.66
CA SER A 249 -15.43 9.77 -28.33
C SER A 249 -16.59 8.88 -28.82
N ALA A 250 -17.83 9.22 -28.47
CA ALA A 250 -19.00 8.43 -28.81
C ALA A 250 -19.36 8.56 -30.30
N PRO A 251 -19.88 7.51 -30.94
CA PRO A 251 -20.40 7.60 -32.30
C PRO A 251 -21.50 8.66 -32.43
N GLU A 252 -21.54 9.36 -33.56
CA GLU A 252 -22.52 10.41 -33.82
C GLU A 252 -23.96 9.91 -33.57
N GLY A 253 -24.73 10.66 -32.78
CA GLY A 253 -26.10 10.30 -32.40
C GLY A 253 -26.22 9.40 -31.16
N THR A 254 -25.11 9.01 -30.52
CA THR A 254 -25.12 8.26 -29.26
C THR A 254 -25.17 9.23 -28.07
N GLU A 255 -26.25 9.19 -27.29
CA GLU A 255 -26.34 9.93 -26.02
C GLU A 255 -25.79 9.05 -24.89
N LEU A 256 -24.66 9.46 -24.30
CA LEU A 256 -24.03 8.77 -23.17
C LEU A 256 -24.04 9.63 -21.91
N GLY A 257 -24.62 9.06 -20.86
CA GLY A 257 -24.71 9.65 -19.53
C GLY A 257 -25.59 10.90 -19.43
N ALA A 258 -25.74 11.42 -18.22
CA ALA A 258 -26.57 12.58 -17.93
C ALA A 258 -25.85 13.91 -18.26
N ALA A 259 -26.49 14.78 -19.06
CA ALA A 259 -25.87 16.00 -19.60
C ALA A 259 -25.21 16.93 -18.57
N ASP A 260 -25.80 17.08 -17.38
CA ASP A 260 -25.29 17.97 -16.31
C ASP A 260 -24.29 17.29 -15.35
N TYR A 261 -23.75 16.15 -15.75
CA TYR A 261 -22.82 15.33 -14.98
C TYR A 261 -21.55 15.12 -15.80
N PRO A 262 -20.54 16.00 -15.64
CA PRO A 262 -19.29 15.95 -16.42
C PRO A 262 -18.28 14.95 -15.86
N ASP A 263 -18.40 14.57 -14.58
CA ASP A 263 -17.50 13.64 -13.92
C ASP A 263 -17.99 12.20 -14.11
N ALA A 264 -17.14 11.21 -13.83
CA ALA A 264 -17.51 9.80 -13.84
C ALA A 264 -17.15 9.13 -12.52
N LEU A 265 -18.03 8.28 -11.98
CA LEU A 265 -17.62 7.29 -10.99
C LEU A 265 -17.17 6.05 -11.75
N ALA A 266 -15.93 5.59 -11.52
CA ALA A 266 -15.36 4.47 -12.25
C ALA A 266 -14.59 3.51 -11.34
N TYR A 267 -14.54 2.23 -11.75
CA TYR A 267 -13.84 1.16 -11.02
C TYR A 267 -12.63 0.65 -11.81
N GLY A 268 -11.46 0.61 -11.18
CA GLY A 268 -10.23 0.13 -11.82
C GLY A 268 -10.14 -1.39 -11.86
N ILE A 269 -9.80 -1.94 -13.03
CA ILE A 269 -9.50 -3.36 -13.21
C ILE A 269 -8.22 -3.56 -14.03
N ILE A 270 -7.68 -4.77 -14.00
CA ILE A 270 -6.64 -5.21 -14.94
C ILE A 270 -7.28 -6.24 -15.85
N ASP A 271 -7.59 -5.84 -17.07
CA ASP A 271 -8.10 -6.68 -18.14
C ASP A 271 -6.93 -7.43 -18.81
N GLU A 272 -7.18 -8.66 -19.26
CA GLU A 272 -6.14 -9.50 -19.88
C GLU A 272 -5.63 -8.91 -21.21
N ASP A 273 -6.54 -8.31 -21.99
CA ASP A 273 -6.26 -7.77 -23.32
C ASP A 273 -5.92 -6.28 -23.25
N GLU A 274 -6.73 -5.50 -22.53
CA GLU A 274 -6.62 -4.04 -22.48
C GLU A 274 -5.67 -3.53 -21.38
N GLY A 275 -5.23 -4.42 -20.48
CA GLY A 275 -4.38 -4.04 -19.36
C GLY A 275 -5.13 -3.24 -18.30
N LEU A 276 -4.46 -2.23 -17.73
CA LEU A 276 -5.09 -1.36 -16.73
C LEU A 276 -6.17 -0.49 -17.38
N CYS A 277 -7.40 -0.56 -16.87
CA CYS A 277 -8.50 0.26 -17.35
C CYS A 277 -9.49 0.58 -16.23
N LEU A 278 -10.35 1.58 -16.45
CA LEU A 278 -11.43 1.93 -15.54
C LEU A 278 -12.79 1.77 -16.22
N PHE A 279 -13.70 1.06 -15.56
CA PHE A 279 -15.09 0.90 -16.00
C PHE A 279 -15.95 2.00 -15.38
N VAL A 280 -16.59 2.81 -16.21
CA VAL A 280 -17.51 3.85 -15.75
C VAL A 280 -18.81 3.20 -15.28
N LEU A 281 -19.15 3.45 -14.01
CA LEU A 281 -20.33 2.92 -13.36
C LEU A 281 -21.53 3.87 -13.43
N SER A 282 -21.27 5.18 -13.44
CA SER A 282 -22.30 6.22 -13.43
C SER A 282 -21.69 7.57 -13.82
N SER A 283 -22.49 8.44 -14.46
CA SER A 283 -22.11 9.86 -14.51
C SER A 283 -22.17 10.47 -13.10
N ALA A 284 -21.27 11.40 -12.83
CA ALA A 284 -21.11 12.05 -11.54
C ALA A 284 -20.97 13.58 -11.70
N ARG A 285 -21.22 14.31 -10.61
CA ARG A 285 -20.88 15.72 -10.49
C ARG A 285 -20.47 16.06 -9.07
N LEU A 286 -19.38 16.79 -8.92
CA LEU A 286 -19.02 17.40 -7.64
C LEU A 286 -20.10 18.39 -7.17
N ALA A 287 -20.37 18.39 -5.87
CA ALA A 287 -21.33 19.23 -5.19
C ALA A 287 -20.75 19.72 -3.84
N GLU A 288 -21.39 20.66 -3.16
CA GLU A 288 -20.91 21.18 -1.88
C GLU A 288 -20.72 20.05 -0.84
N GLY A 289 -21.70 19.16 -0.70
CA GLY A 289 -21.66 17.97 0.17
C GLY A 289 -21.06 16.71 -0.48
N GLY A 290 -20.00 16.87 -1.29
CA GLY A 290 -19.24 15.78 -1.90
C GLY A 290 -19.51 15.66 -3.40
N TYR A 291 -20.18 14.58 -3.82
CA TYR A 291 -20.60 14.39 -5.20
C TYR A 291 -22.00 13.78 -5.30
N GLN A 292 -22.61 13.90 -6.46
CA GLN A 292 -23.90 13.33 -6.82
C GLN A 292 -23.73 12.40 -8.02
N LEU A 293 -24.49 11.31 -8.02
CA LEU A 293 -24.55 10.35 -9.11
C LEU A 293 -25.83 10.55 -9.91
N ALA A 294 -25.74 10.33 -11.21
CA ALA A 294 -26.91 10.19 -12.06
C ALA A 294 -27.50 8.77 -11.91
N ASN A 295 -28.77 8.61 -12.29
CA ASN A 295 -29.37 7.29 -12.46
C ASN A 295 -29.33 6.93 -13.96
N ASP A 296 -28.14 6.63 -14.44
CA ASP A 296 -27.84 6.38 -15.85
C ASP A 296 -26.90 5.18 -16.01
N LEU A 297 -26.56 4.85 -17.26
CA LEU A 297 -25.57 3.84 -17.62
C LEU A 297 -25.84 2.40 -17.11
N GLU A 298 -26.99 2.14 -16.51
CA GLU A 298 -27.40 0.78 -16.14
C GLU A 298 -27.39 -0.12 -17.38
N GLY A 299 -26.67 -1.24 -17.31
CA GLY A 299 -26.49 -2.16 -18.43
C GLY A 299 -25.60 -1.64 -19.56
N THR A 300 -24.98 -0.48 -19.42
CA THR A 300 -24.03 0.08 -20.39
C THR A 300 -22.60 -0.15 -19.90
N ALA A 301 -21.79 -0.85 -20.70
CA ALA A 301 -20.37 -1.05 -20.39
C ALA A 301 -19.55 0.04 -21.09
N LEU A 302 -18.94 0.93 -20.30
CA LEU A 302 -18.03 1.96 -20.78
C LEU A 302 -16.67 1.74 -20.12
N MET A 303 -15.66 1.43 -20.92
CA MET A 303 -14.29 1.24 -20.48
C MET A 303 -13.44 2.44 -20.91
N LEU A 304 -12.66 2.97 -19.96
CA LEU A 304 -11.61 3.94 -20.19
C LEU A 304 -10.26 3.23 -20.10
N PRO A 305 -9.52 3.06 -21.20
CA PRO A 305 -8.16 2.52 -21.13
C PRO A 305 -7.27 3.50 -20.36
N TYR A 306 -6.25 3.00 -19.66
CA TYR A 306 -5.35 3.85 -18.87
C TYR A 306 -4.72 4.99 -19.68
N THR A 307 -4.46 4.79 -20.97
CA THR A 307 -3.93 5.79 -21.89
C THR A 307 -4.86 6.98 -22.12
N ALA A 308 -6.18 6.81 -21.96
CA ALA A 308 -7.13 7.90 -22.07
C ALA A 308 -7.02 8.87 -20.88
N LEU A 309 -6.41 8.46 -19.77
CA LEU A 309 -6.44 9.18 -18.48
C LEU A 309 -5.23 10.09 -18.25
N GLU A 310 -4.42 10.35 -19.29
CA GLU A 310 -3.17 11.11 -19.21
C GLU A 310 -3.34 12.52 -18.60
N VAL A 311 -4.51 13.14 -18.77
CA VAL A 311 -4.79 14.47 -18.19
C VAL A 311 -5.94 14.44 -17.17
N THR A 312 -6.45 13.24 -16.87
CA THR A 312 -7.61 13.07 -15.98
C THR A 312 -7.16 13.12 -14.53
N LEU A 313 -7.81 13.98 -13.76
CA LEU A 313 -7.70 13.98 -12.31
C LEU A 313 -8.72 13.00 -11.73
N GLY A 314 -8.28 12.17 -10.79
CA GLY A 314 -9.13 11.24 -10.06
C GLY A 314 -8.94 11.37 -8.56
N THR A 315 -10.03 11.12 -7.83
CA THR A 315 -10.01 11.03 -6.37
C THR A 315 -10.53 9.65 -5.97
N GLU A 316 -9.74 8.87 -5.21
CA GLU A 316 -10.21 7.60 -4.64
C GLU A 316 -11.36 7.89 -3.67
N VAL A 317 -12.43 7.09 -3.76
CA VAL A 317 -13.62 7.20 -2.90
C VAL A 317 -14.01 5.84 -2.34
N VAL A 318 -14.25 5.79 -1.03
CA VAL A 318 -14.82 4.64 -0.33
C VAL A 318 -15.99 5.14 0.52
N ASP A 319 -17.19 4.97 -0.02
CA ASP A 319 -18.43 5.43 0.60
C ASP A 319 -19.59 4.47 0.22
N GLY A 320 -20.85 4.89 0.40
CA GLY A 320 -22.01 4.07 0.06
C GLY A 320 -22.08 3.61 -1.41
N SER A 321 -21.32 4.23 -2.32
CA SER A 321 -21.24 3.80 -3.72
C SER A 321 -20.63 2.40 -3.88
N VAL A 322 -19.74 1.98 -2.98
CA VAL A 322 -19.16 0.62 -2.96
C VAL A 322 -20.28 -0.42 -2.85
N GLY A 323 -21.25 -0.18 -1.97
CA GLY A 323 -22.43 -1.04 -1.83
C GLY A 323 -23.43 -0.86 -2.96
N GLN A 324 -23.68 0.39 -3.39
CA GLN A 324 -24.61 0.70 -4.49
C GLN A 324 -24.25 -0.04 -5.78
N PHE A 325 -22.97 -0.13 -6.13
CA PHE A 325 -22.49 -0.81 -7.33
C PHE A 325 -21.88 -2.18 -7.05
N GLY A 326 -22.07 -2.73 -5.85
CA GLY A 326 -21.41 -3.96 -5.41
C GLY A 326 -21.64 -5.15 -6.34
N GLU A 327 -22.85 -5.35 -6.86
CA GLU A 327 -23.15 -6.42 -7.83
C GLU A 327 -22.40 -6.21 -9.16
N THR A 328 -22.42 -4.98 -9.70
CA THR A 328 -21.73 -4.63 -10.94
C THR A 328 -20.22 -4.80 -10.80
N ILE A 329 -19.63 -4.29 -9.73
CA ILE A 329 -18.20 -4.43 -9.43
C ILE A 329 -17.82 -5.91 -9.28
N THR A 330 -18.64 -6.69 -8.58
CA THR A 330 -18.42 -8.14 -8.43
C THR A 330 -18.41 -8.84 -9.80
N ARG A 331 -19.33 -8.47 -10.70
CA ARG A 331 -19.37 -9.03 -12.06
C ARG A 331 -18.12 -8.63 -12.86
N LEU A 332 -17.66 -7.38 -12.74
CA LEU A 332 -16.44 -6.91 -13.41
C LEU A 332 -15.21 -7.67 -12.94
N GLU A 333 -15.03 -7.84 -11.62
CA GLU A 333 -13.92 -8.64 -11.05
C GLU A 333 -13.97 -10.10 -11.52
N GLN A 334 -15.16 -10.70 -11.61
CA GLN A 334 -15.33 -12.05 -12.16
C GLN A 334 -14.96 -12.14 -13.65
N MET A 335 -15.31 -11.12 -14.45
CA MET A 335 -14.96 -11.06 -15.86
C MET A 335 -13.46 -10.84 -16.08
N ALA A 336 -12.84 -10.04 -15.22
CA ALA A 336 -11.41 -9.71 -15.25
C ALA A 336 -10.53 -10.74 -14.50
N SER A 337 -11.14 -11.79 -13.96
CA SER A 337 -10.43 -12.80 -13.18
C SER A 337 -9.43 -13.54 -14.08
N PRO A 338 -8.14 -13.59 -13.70
CA PRO A 338 -7.15 -14.32 -14.47
C PRO A 338 -7.42 -15.82 -14.42
N ALA A 339 -6.99 -16.53 -15.47
CA ALA A 339 -7.13 -17.99 -15.54
C ALA A 339 -6.39 -18.71 -14.39
N ASP A 340 -5.23 -18.20 -13.98
CA ASP A 340 -4.51 -18.62 -12.78
C ASP A 340 -4.69 -17.58 -11.66
N PRO A 341 -5.38 -17.90 -10.56
CA PRO A 341 -5.56 -17.00 -9.42
C PRO A 341 -4.25 -16.54 -8.77
N TYR A 342 -3.15 -17.30 -8.93
CA TYR A 342 -1.85 -16.91 -8.38
C TYR A 342 -1.30 -15.62 -8.99
N LEU A 343 -1.82 -15.21 -10.15
CA LEU A 343 -1.48 -13.91 -10.73
C LEU A 343 -1.82 -12.74 -9.79
N TYR A 344 -2.86 -12.85 -8.95
CA TYR A 344 -3.14 -11.84 -7.93
C TYR A 344 -2.02 -11.72 -6.89
N GLU A 345 -1.40 -12.83 -6.49
CA GLU A 345 -0.26 -12.80 -5.57
C GLU A 345 0.98 -12.21 -6.25
N LEU A 346 1.24 -12.55 -7.51
CA LEU A 346 2.32 -11.95 -8.29
C LEU A 346 2.12 -10.45 -8.51
N ARG A 347 0.88 -9.96 -8.58
CA ARG A 347 0.56 -8.53 -8.64
C ARG A 347 0.85 -7.81 -7.33
N LYS A 348 0.94 -8.48 -6.18
CA LYS A 348 1.32 -7.84 -4.90
C LYS A 348 2.83 -7.59 -4.79
N LEU A 349 3.64 -8.38 -5.49
CA LEU A 349 5.09 -8.25 -5.48
C LEU A 349 5.54 -7.03 -6.30
N ASP A 350 6.25 -6.11 -5.65
CA ASP A 350 6.72 -4.82 -6.19
C ASP A 350 8.18 -4.84 -6.67
N PHE A 351 8.99 -5.79 -6.20
CA PHE A 351 10.43 -5.86 -6.51
C PHE A 351 10.74 -5.86 -8.01
N PHE A 352 9.82 -6.32 -8.87
CA PHE A 352 9.97 -6.34 -10.33
C PHE A 352 9.14 -5.30 -11.09
N ASP A 353 8.60 -4.30 -10.41
CA ASP A 353 7.80 -3.25 -11.05
C ASP A 353 8.56 -2.48 -12.13
N GLY A 354 9.87 -2.27 -11.95
CA GLY A 354 10.72 -1.63 -12.96
C GLY A 354 10.81 -2.41 -14.29
N LEU A 355 10.39 -3.68 -14.30
CA LEU A 355 10.32 -4.52 -15.49
C LEU A 355 8.93 -4.56 -16.11
N ARG A 356 7.88 -4.10 -15.42
CA ARG A 356 6.50 -4.17 -15.90
C ARG A 356 6.22 -3.15 -17.00
N HIS A 357 5.31 -3.48 -17.92
CA HIS A 357 4.78 -2.52 -18.87
C HIS A 357 3.83 -1.54 -18.15
N PRO A 358 3.96 -0.21 -18.34
CA PRO A 358 3.12 0.76 -17.64
C PRO A 358 1.61 0.59 -17.85
N GLN A 359 1.19 0.14 -19.03
CA GLN A 359 -0.23 -0.04 -19.38
C GLN A 359 -0.74 -1.47 -19.14
N HIS A 360 0.16 -2.45 -19.14
CA HIS A 360 -0.18 -3.87 -19.01
C HIS A 360 0.62 -4.43 -17.84
N PRO A 361 0.10 -4.33 -16.60
CA PRO A 361 0.85 -4.69 -15.40
C PRO A 361 1.40 -6.11 -15.41
N ASP A 362 0.73 -7.04 -16.10
CA ASP A 362 1.16 -8.43 -16.19
C ASP A 362 2.19 -8.68 -17.31
N TRP A 363 2.57 -7.66 -18.08
CA TRP A 363 3.63 -7.77 -19.08
C TRP A 363 4.95 -7.34 -18.46
N VAL A 364 5.98 -8.16 -18.62
CA VAL A 364 7.33 -7.94 -18.09
C VAL A 364 8.35 -8.00 -19.21
N ARG A 365 9.31 -7.09 -19.15
CA ARG A 365 10.47 -7.08 -20.05
C ARG A 365 11.50 -8.09 -19.53
N ALA A 366 11.83 -9.09 -20.35
CA ALA A 366 12.77 -10.15 -19.99
C ALA A 366 13.77 -10.44 -21.12
N LEU A 367 14.90 -11.05 -20.76
CA LEU A 367 15.84 -11.65 -21.71
C LEU A 367 15.44 -13.09 -22.02
N VAL A 368 15.22 -13.40 -23.29
CA VAL A 368 15.03 -14.75 -23.80
C VAL A 368 16.39 -15.31 -24.21
N ALA A 369 16.80 -16.40 -23.58
CA ALA A 369 18.11 -17.02 -23.79
C ALA A 369 17.96 -18.51 -24.13
N SER A 370 18.83 -19.04 -24.99
CA SER A 370 18.93 -20.47 -25.26
C SER A 370 20.31 -20.99 -24.85
N ASN A 371 20.37 -22.23 -24.36
CA ASN A 371 21.63 -22.91 -24.07
C ASN A 371 22.48 -23.17 -25.32
N THR A 372 21.90 -22.99 -26.51
CA THR A 372 22.54 -23.27 -27.81
C THR A 372 22.91 -22.02 -28.60
N VAL A 373 22.49 -20.84 -28.16
CA VAL A 373 22.70 -19.55 -28.85
C VAL A 373 23.41 -18.57 -27.94
N GLU A 374 24.49 -17.95 -28.42
CA GLU A 374 25.32 -17.04 -27.61
C GLU A 374 24.62 -15.71 -27.27
N ARG A 375 23.64 -15.27 -28.06
CA ARG A 375 23.04 -13.94 -27.92
C ARG A 375 21.58 -14.04 -27.45
N PRO A 376 21.25 -13.60 -26.23
CA PRO A 376 19.87 -13.48 -25.80
C PRO A 376 19.18 -12.30 -26.51
N ALA A 377 17.84 -12.31 -26.51
CA ALA A 377 17.02 -11.23 -27.05
C ALA A 377 16.11 -10.64 -25.96
N SER A 378 15.95 -9.32 -25.95
CA SER A 378 14.96 -8.66 -25.09
C SER A 378 13.56 -8.79 -25.70
N ALA A 379 12.58 -9.15 -24.88
CA ALA A 379 11.20 -9.39 -25.29
C ALA A 379 10.20 -8.96 -24.22
N TRP A 380 8.95 -8.74 -24.63
CA TRP A 380 7.82 -8.65 -23.71
C TRP A 380 7.19 -10.02 -23.52
N LEU A 381 6.98 -10.41 -22.27
CA LEU A 381 6.30 -11.63 -21.89
C LEU A 381 5.11 -11.27 -20.98
N ARG A 382 3.96 -11.91 -21.17
CA ARG A 382 2.82 -11.83 -20.26
C ARG A 382 2.95 -12.91 -19.20
N ILE A 383 2.89 -12.55 -17.93
CA ILE A 383 2.79 -13.50 -16.82
C ILE A 383 1.42 -14.17 -16.88
N ASP A 384 1.41 -15.49 -16.96
CA ASP A 384 0.18 -16.28 -16.99
C ASP A 384 -0.18 -16.84 -15.60
N GLY A 385 0.80 -16.95 -14.68
CA GLY A 385 0.64 -17.56 -13.36
C GLY A 385 1.83 -18.46 -13.00
N MET A 386 1.55 -19.61 -12.38
CA MET A 386 2.58 -20.58 -12.00
C MET A 386 2.67 -21.76 -12.98
N GLY A 387 3.89 -22.08 -13.40
CA GLY A 387 4.23 -23.25 -14.22
C GLY A 387 5.13 -24.20 -13.45
N GLY A 388 4.57 -25.00 -12.54
CA GLY A 388 5.37 -25.89 -11.69
C GLY A 388 6.11 -25.10 -10.60
N GLN A 389 7.43 -24.99 -10.68
CA GLN A 389 8.24 -24.22 -9.72
C GLN A 389 8.57 -22.79 -10.20
N ASP A 390 8.38 -22.51 -11.50
CA ASP A 390 8.70 -21.23 -12.11
C ASP A 390 7.42 -20.44 -12.42
N VAL A 391 7.57 -19.14 -12.69
CA VAL A 391 6.49 -18.32 -13.24
C VAL A 391 6.29 -18.73 -14.70
N ALA A 392 5.07 -19.04 -15.09
CA ALA A 392 4.72 -19.28 -16.48
C ALA A 392 4.45 -17.95 -17.18
N ALA A 393 5.03 -17.75 -18.37
CA ALA A 393 4.81 -16.54 -19.14
C ALA A 393 4.71 -16.79 -20.65
N THR A 394 3.83 -16.07 -21.33
CA THR A 394 3.62 -16.16 -22.78
C THR A 394 4.43 -15.09 -23.51
N LEU A 395 5.20 -15.49 -24.52
CA LEU A 395 6.00 -14.57 -25.33
C LEU A 395 5.13 -13.69 -26.24
N LEU A 396 5.19 -12.37 -26.10
CA LEU A 396 4.34 -11.42 -26.84
C LEU A 396 5.01 -10.81 -28.08
N THR A 397 6.33 -10.75 -28.08
CA THR A 397 7.14 -10.19 -29.17
C THR A 397 7.87 -11.28 -29.94
N GLU A 398 8.07 -11.08 -31.24
CA GLU A 398 8.92 -11.96 -32.03
C GLU A 398 10.38 -11.86 -31.56
N VAL A 399 11.06 -13.00 -31.50
CA VAL A 399 12.50 -13.10 -31.17
C VAL A 399 13.22 -13.82 -32.31
N PRO A 400 14.56 -13.70 -32.41
CA PRO A 400 15.35 -14.45 -33.38
C PRO A 400 15.03 -15.95 -33.41
N ALA A 401 14.83 -16.51 -34.60
CA ALA A 401 14.38 -17.89 -34.78
C ALA A 401 15.38 -18.94 -34.25
N ASP A 402 16.65 -18.59 -34.13
CA ASP A 402 17.69 -19.44 -33.56
C ASP A 402 17.48 -19.69 -32.05
N LEU A 403 16.76 -18.83 -31.34
CA LEU A 403 16.39 -19.06 -29.93
C LEU A 403 15.38 -20.20 -29.75
N GLY A 404 14.75 -20.71 -30.83
CA GLY A 404 13.92 -21.91 -30.76
C GLY A 404 12.53 -21.73 -30.12
N VAL A 405 12.08 -20.49 -29.92
CA VAL A 405 10.77 -20.16 -29.34
C VAL A 405 9.99 -19.21 -30.25
N ALA A 406 8.69 -19.44 -30.38
CA ALA A 406 7.80 -18.61 -31.18
C ALA A 406 6.95 -17.67 -30.33
N LYS A 407 6.54 -16.53 -30.90
CA LYS A 407 5.52 -15.66 -30.31
C LYS A 407 4.25 -16.48 -30.00
N GLY A 408 3.68 -16.26 -28.82
CA GLY A 408 2.51 -16.99 -28.29
C GLY A 408 2.88 -18.29 -27.58
N GLN A 409 4.14 -18.70 -27.57
CA GLN A 409 4.59 -19.86 -26.81
C GLN A 409 4.82 -19.48 -25.34
N GLN A 410 4.40 -20.38 -24.44
CA GLN A 410 4.67 -20.26 -23.02
C GLN A 410 6.10 -20.72 -22.69
N VAL A 411 6.77 -19.97 -21.82
CA VAL A 411 8.14 -20.20 -21.35
C VAL A 411 8.21 -20.00 -19.82
N PRO A 412 9.15 -20.67 -19.13
CA PRO A 412 9.43 -20.37 -17.73
C PRO A 412 10.11 -19.00 -17.62
N LEU A 413 9.73 -18.23 -16.61
CA LEU A 413 10.27 -16.92 -16.28
C LEU A 413 10.87 -16.93 -14.88
N GLN A 414 12.10 -16.44 -14.76
CA GLN A 414 12.83 -16.34 -13.50
C GLN A 414 13.35 -14.92 -13.30
N PHE A 415 13.44 -14.51 -12.03
CA PHE A 415 13.95 -13.20 -11.63
C PHE A 415 15.27 -13.37 -10.87
N HIS A 416 16.27 -12.57 -11.23
CA HIS A 416 17.62 -12.64 -10.68
C HIS A 416 18.07 -11.24 -10.26
N GLU A 417 18.56 -11.10 -9.03
CA GLU A 417 19.25 -9.88 -8.59
C GLU A 417 20.68 -9.87 -9.15
N THR A 418 21.09 -8.74 -9.70
CA THR A 418 22.43 -8.50 -10.24
C THR A 418 23.01 -7.20 -9.67
N GLU A 419 24.32 -6.97 -9.85
CA GLU A 419 24.96 -5.70 -9.45
C GLU A 419 24.30 -4.47 -10.11
N ASP A 420 23.72 -4.64 -11.32
CA ASP A 420 23.05 -3.59 -12.10
C ASP A 420 21.53 -3.51 -11.86
N GLY A 421 21.00 -4.31 -10.92
CA GLY A 421 19.58 -4.37 -10.56
C GLY A 421 18.90 -5.69 -10.91
N LEU A 422 17.57 -5.68 -10.98
CA LEU A 422 16.78 -6.88 -11.23
C LEU A 422 16.74 -7.23 -12.73
N LEU A 423 16.96 -8.51 -13.03
CA LEU A 423 16.85 -9.07 -14.37
C LEU A 423 15.80 -10.19 -14.42
N ALA A 424 14.90 -10.12 -15.39
CA ALA A 424 14.02 -11.25 -15.73
C ALA A 424 14.61 -12.04 -16.90
N VAL A 425 14.65 -13.37 -16.79
CA VAL A 425 15.22 -14.27 -17.79
C VAL A 425 14.27 -15.43 -18.06
N ALA A 426 14.05 -15.71 -19.35
CA ALA A 426 13.37 -16.91 -19.83
C ALA A 426 14.37 -17.79 -20.58
N VAL A 427 14.69 -18.96 -20.00
CA VAL A 427 15.62 -19.92 -20.62
C VAL A 427 14.82 -20.94 -21.43
N VAL A 428 15.06 -20.95 -22.74
CA VAL A 428 14.41 -21.85 -23.71
C VAL A 428 15.39 -22.97 -24.12
N GLY A 429 14.92 -24.21 -24.02
CA GLY A 429 15.71 -25.43 -24.22
C GLY A 429 15.82 -25.86 -25.66
#